data_AF-A0A937W9S6-F1
#
_entry.id   AF-A0A937W9S6-F1
#
_cell.length_a   1.000
_cell.length_b   1.000
_cell.length_c   1.000
_cell.angle_alpha   90.00
_cell.angle_beta   90.00
_cell.angle_gamma   90.00
#
_symmetry.space_group_name_H-M   'P 1'
#
loop_
_entity.id
_entity.type
_entity.pdbx_description
1 polymer ?
#
loop_
_entity_poly.entity_id
_entity_poly.type
_entity_poly.pdbx_seq_one_letter_code
_entity_poly.pdbx_strand_id
1 'polypeptide(L)'
;MVAKLSGVHIDVKGKLPFIEKIAETFDNLLALWLFGSYAKGNQTPLSDIDIAYLPVDGLESSCVEELDKKLYNRLSRLFETDDISLVNLRDTPLNLIFSALKEGKVLFCRAPEEVSNFKEHIMNLYPETKKIRRMALLNFESQMKETGMSLDKEKIIEQLRMIKSDIEKLREKRALSEDEYLMDEDTQTVVERKFQTAIESCVNIGNHLISTMNLELASDYASVFRSLRTANLISSDLAEKMADMARFRNLLVHLYWRIDHEKIYEGMEARIETLEKFTREILNVLEETRRVKNS
;
A
#
# COMPACT_ATOMS: atom_id res chain seq x y z
N MET A 1 17.29 8.25 6.30
CA MET A 1 16.55 9.52 6.13
C MET A 1 17.38 10.66 5.48
N VAL A 2 18.69 10.77 5.75
CA VAL A 2 19.59 11.80 5.15
C VAL A 2 19.74 11.68 3.61
N ALA A 3 19.55 10.49 3.03
CA ALA A 3 19.69 10.23 1.59
C ALA A 3 18.54 10.82 0.73
N LYS A 4 17.29 10.83 1.22
CA LYS A 4 16.11 11.29 0.45
C LYS A 4 16.10 12.81 0.18
N LEU A 5 16.77 13.61 1.03
CA LEU A 5 16.88 15.07 0.89
C LEU A 5 18.16 15.54 0.17
N SER A 6 19.13 14.64 -0.05
CA SER A 6 20.44 14.99 -0.63
C SER A 6 20.56 14.69 -2.13
N GLY A 7 19.51 14.15 -2.78
CA GLY A 7 19.52 13.87 -4.22
C GLY A 7 20.53 12.79 -4.64
N VAL A 8 20.98 11.96 -3.70
CA VAL A 8 21.94 10.88 -3.98
C VAL A 8 21.26 9.82 -4.84
N HIS A 9 21.76 9.65 -6.07
CA HIS A 9 21.29 8.63 -6.98
C HIS A 9 21.73 7.25 -6.47
N ILE A 10 20.78 6.44 -5.99
CA ILE A 10 21.05 5.05 -5.59
C ILE A 10 21.28 4.23 -6.86
N ASP A 11 22.49 3.70 -7.04
CA ASP A 11 22.81 2.82 -8.16
C ASP A 11 22.24 1.40 -7.94
N VAL A 12 20.93 1.27 -8.11
CA VAL A 12 20.25 -0.03 -8.00
C VAL A 12 20.73 -0.98 -9.08
N LYS A 13 20.95 -0.49 -10.32
CA LYS A 13 21.33 -1.32 -11.47
C LYS A 13 22.73 -1.91 -11.30
N GLY A 14 23.71 -1.12 -10.90
CA GLY A 14 25.08 -1.60 -10.66
C GLY A 14 25.19 -2.53 -9.45
N LYS A 15 24.22 -2.48 -8.53
CA LYS A 15 24.16 -3.35 -7.35
C LYS A 15 23.42 -4.69 -7.58
N LEU A 16 22.66 -4.84 -8.66
CA LEU A 16 21.91 -6.08 -8.96
C LEU A 16 22.78 -7.35 -8.98
N PRO A 17 24.01 -7.37 -9.55
CA PRO A 17 24.84 -8.58 -9.60
C PRO A 17 25.24 -9.12 -8.21
N PHE A 18 25.17 -8.31 -7.15
CA PHE A 18 25.50 -8.75 -5.79
C PHE A 18 24.30 -9.39 -5.07
N ILE A 19 23.08 -9.18 -5.57
CA ILE A 19 21.86 -9.72 -4.95
C ILE A 19 21.86 -11.24 -5.01
N GLU A 20 22.30 -11.82 -6.12
CA GLU A 20 22.37 -13.28 -6.29
C GLU A 20 23.21 -13.93 -5.18
N LYS A 21 24.43 -13.41 -4.95
CA LYS A 21 25.32 -13.89 -3.87
C LYS A 21 24.73 -13.72 -2.47
N ILE A 22 23.97 -12.64 -2.23
CA ILE A 22 23.27 -12.45 -0.95
C ILE A 22 22.16 -13.49 -0.80
N ALA A 23 21.34 -13.64 -1.83
CA ALA A 23 20.19 -14.54 -1.85
C ALA A 23 20.60 -16.02 -1.68
N GLU A 24 21.74 -16.41 -2.25
CA GLU A 24 22.31 -17.76 -2.07
C GLU A 24 22.55 -18.13 -0.60
N THR A 25 22.76 -17.16 0.30
CA THR A 25 22.98 -17.43 1.73
C THR A 25 21.72 -17.78 2.52
N PHE A 26 20.54 -17.70 1.89
CA PHE A 26 19.26 -17.96 2.53
C PHE A 26 18.66 -19.28 2.03
N ASP A 27 18.75 -20.35 2.79
CA ASP A 27 18.21 -21.67 2.39
C ASP A 27 16.70 -21.66 2.17
N ASN A 28 15.98 -20.84 2.94
CA ASN A 28 14.52 -20.71 2.89
C ASN A 28 14.00 -19.75 1.80
N LEU A 29 14.87 -19.23 0.93
CA LEU A 29 14.52 -18.31 -0.14
C LEU A 29 14.56 -19.01 -1.51
N LEU A 30 13.43 -19.03 -2.22
CA LEU A 30 13.34 -19.66 -3.55
C LEU A 30 13.65 -18.69 -4.68
N ALA A 31 13.16 -17.45 -4.60
CA ALA A 31 13.35 -16.46 -5.65
C ALA A 31 13.16 -15.02 -5.17
N LEU A 32 13.74 -14.08 -5.93
CA LEU A 32 13.61 -12.63 -5.75
C LEU A 32 13.23 -11.95 -7.06
N TRP A 33 12.44 -10.88 -6.96
CA TRP A 33 12.12 -9.98 -8.07
C TRP A 33 12.29 -8.53 -7.64
N LEU A 34 12.88 -7.72 -8.51
CA LEU A 34 12.70 -6.27 -8.48
C LEU A 34 11.41 -5.95 -9.21
N PHE A 35 10.48 -5.26 -8.57
CA PHE A 35 9.24 -4.83 -9.22
C PHE A 35 8.99 -3.32 -9.00
N GLY A 36 7.79 -2.85 -9.32
CA GLY A 36 7.44 -1.44 -9.12
C GLY A 36 8.21 -0.48 -10.01
N SER A 37 8.50 0.71 -9.47
CA SER A 37 8.98 1.84 -10.26
C SER A 37 10.39 1.64 -10.84
N TYR A 38 11.29 1.04 -10.06
CA TYR A 38 12.65 0.71 -10.47
C TYR A 38 12.70 -0.38 -11.55
N ALA A 39 11.79 -1.36 -11.51
CA ALA A 39 11.71 -2.38 -12.55
C ALA A 39 11.28 -1.79 -13.89
N LYS A 40 10.30 -0.87 -13.86
CA LYS A 40 9.72 -0.18 -15.02
C LYS A 40 10.58 0.96 -15.57
N GLY A 41 11.50 1.49 -14.78
CA GLY A 41 12.35 2.62 -15.16
C GLY A 41 11.67 3.99 -15.04
N ASN A 42 10.60 4.09 -14.26
CA ASN A 42 9.85 5.33 -14.01
C ASN A 42 9.97 5.80 -12.56
N GLN A 43 11.04 5.41 -11.87
CA GLN A 43 11.33 5.81 -10.50
C GLN A 43 11.58 7.31 -10.37
N THR A 44 11.11 7.87 -9.26
CA THR A 44 11.35 9.25 -8.81
C THR A 44 12.32 9.26 -7.63
N PRO A 45 12.88 10.42 -7.22
CA PRO A 45 13.74 10.51 -6.03
C PRO A 45 13.08 10.04 -4.72
N LEU A 46 11.74 9.98 -4.67
CA LEU A 46 10.98 9.53 -3.51
C LEU A 46 10.57 8.04 -3.60
N SER A 47 10.89 7.36 -4.70
CA SER A 47 10.48 5.98 -4.93
C SER A 47 11.27 5.01 -4.05
N ASP A 48 10.55 4.13 -3.37
CA ASP A 48 11.13 3.01 -2.62
C ASP A 48 11.58 1.90 -3.59
N ILE A 49 12.54 1.08 -3.18
CA ILE A 49 13.01 -0.09 -3.93
C ILE A 49 12.10 -1.26 -3.58
N ASP A 50 11.21 -1.63 -4.50
CA ASP A 50 10.25 -2.72 -4.30
C ASP A 50 10.87 -4.09 -4.65
N ILE A 51 11.09 -4.93 -3.63
CA ILE A 51 11.64 -6.28 -3.78
C ILE A 51 10.59 -7.30 -3.33
N ALA A 52 10.17 -8.17 -4.24
CA ALA A 52 9.35 -9.32 -3.90
C ALA A 52 10.22 -10.55 -3.68
N TYR A 53 9.85 -11.40 -2.71
CA TYR A 53 10.52 -12.66 -2.44
C TYR A 53 9.53 -13.81 -2.31
N LEU A 54 9.95 -14.99 -2.74
CA LEU A 54 9.20 -16.23 -2.56
C LEU A 54 9.95 -17.12 -1.55
N PRO A 55 9.44 -17.31 -0.33
CA PRO A 55 10.00 -18.28 0.60
C PRO A 55 9.64 -19.72 0.20
N VAL A 56 10.34 -20.68 0.79
CA VAL A 56 9.97 -22.11 0.74
C VAL A 56 8.54 -22.31 1.24
N ASP A 57 7.83 -23.27 0.66
CA ASP A 57 6.46 -23.56 1.09
C ASP A 57 6.41 -24.13 2.51
N GLY A 58 5.33 -23.82 3.24
CA GLY A 58 5.11 -24.33 4.60
C GLY A 58 6.08 -23.83 5.68
N LEU A 59 6.83 -22.75 5.42
CA LEU A 59 7.74 -22.15 6.41
C LEU A 59 6.95 -21.60 7.62
N GLU A 60 7.40 -21.90 8.84
CA GLU A 60 6.78 -21.37 10.06
C GLU A 60 6.86 -19.84 10.14
N SER A 61 5.86 -19.19 10.74
CA SER A 61 5.78 -17.72 10.83
C SER A 61 7.03 -17.10 11.45
N SER A 62 7.59 -17.70 12.50
CA SER A 62 8.83 -17.25 13.15
C SER A 62 10.04 -17.27 12.19
N CYS A 63 10.14 -18.30 11.35
CA CYS A 63 11.19 -18.42 10.34
C CYS A 63 10.98 -17.46 9.16
N VAL A 64 9.72 -17.19 8.78
CA VAL A 64 9.39 -16.16 7.78
C VAL A 64 9.84 -14.79 8.28
N GLU A 65 9.50 -14.43 9.52
CA GLU A 65 9.94 -13.17 10.12
C GLU A 65 11.46 -13.05 10.17
N GLU A 66 12.16 -14.13 10.53
CA GLU A 66 13.62 -14.15 10.59
C GLU A 66 14.25 -13.97 9.20
N LEU A 67 13.71 -14.68 8.19
CA LEU A 67 14.10 -14.54 6.79
C LEU A 67 13.91 -13.09 6.34
N ASP A 68 12.75 -12.52 6.60
CA ASP A 68 12.41 -11.16 6.19
C ASP A 68 13.37 -10.14 6.82
N LYS A 69 13.51 -10.17 8.16
CA LYS A 69 14.44 -9.32 8.92
C LYS A 69 15.87 -9.40 8.36
N LYS A 70 16.39 -10.60 8.14
CA LYS A 70 17.76 -10.80 7.67
C LYS A 70 17.94 -10.36 6.21
N LEU A 71 17.00 -10.71 5.33
CA LEU A 71 17.03 -10.35 3.91
C LEU A 71 16.97 -8.84 3.75
N TYR A 72 16.03 -8.19 4.44
CA TYR A 72 15.92 -6.75 4.49
C TYR A 72 17.26 -6.11 4.91
N ASN A 73 17.83 -6.52 6.04
CA ASN A 73 19.08 -5.95 6.55
C ASN A 73 20.25 -6.08 5.56
N ARG A 74 20.32 -7.20 4.82
CA ARG A 74 21.35 -7.39 3.79
C ARG A 74 21.13 -6.47 2.60
N LEU A 75 19.89 -6.32 2.14
CA LEU A 75 19.54 -5.46 1.02
C LEU A 75 19.72 -3.98 1.36
N SER A 76 19.37 -3.53 2.56
CA SER A 76 19.62 -2.15 3.00
C SER A 76 21.09 -1.80 3.02
N ARG A 77 21.94 -2.72 3.51
CA ARG A 77 23.40 -2.55 3.46
C ARG A 77 23.92 -2.54 2.03
N LEU A 78 23.38 -3.39 1.16
CA LEU A 78 23.75 -3.42 -0.25
C LEU A 78 23.41 -2.09 -0.91
N PHE A 79 22.16 -1.63 -0.81
CA PHE A 79 21.68 -0.43 -1.49
C PHE A 79 22.04 0.87 -0.78
N GLU A 80 22.55 0.81 0.45
CA GLU A 80 22.86 1.96 1.31
C GLU A 80 21.62 2.83 1.57
N THR A 81 20.46 2.19 1.74
CA THR A 81 19.19 2.87 2.03
C THR A 81 18.25 2.01 2.88
N ASP A 82 17.39 2.67 3.63
CA ASP A 82 16.26 2.04 4.34
C ASP A 82 14.96 2.06 3.51
N ASP A 83 14.97 2.72 2.36
CA ASP A 83 13.80 2.88 1.48
C ASP A 83 13.61 1.65 0.59
N ILE A 84 13.46 0.49 1.23
CA ILE A 84 13.23 -0.81 0.59
C ILE A 84 11.87 -1.34 1.09
N SER A 85 11.02 -1.73 0.16
CA SER A 85 9.76 -2.42 0.45
C SER A 85 9.93 -3.90 0.12
N LEU A 86 9.96 -4.75 1.15
CA LEU A 86 10.02 -6.19 0.97
C LEU A 86 8.60 -6.77 0.90
N VAL A 87 8.32 -7.64 -0.07
CA VAL A 87 7.00 -8.24 -0.27
C VAL A 87 7.11 -9.76 -0.32
N ASN A 88 6.54 -10.42 0.70
CA ASN A 88 6.39 -11.87 0.72
C ASN A 88 5.29 -12.31 -0.25
N LEU A 89 5.64 -13.03 -1.31
CA LEU A 89 4.69 -13.49 -2.31
C LEU A 89 3.69 -14.54 -1.82
N ARG A 90 3.95 -15.20 -0.68
CA ARG A 90 2.99 -16.15 -0.07
C ARG A 90 2.00 -15.49 0.90
N ASP A 91 2.28 -14.27 1.35
CA ASP A 91 1.49 -13.57 2.37
C ASP A 91 1.20 -12.10 1.99
N THR A 92 0.81 -11.89 0.73
CA THR A 92 0.49 -10.56 0.22
C THR A 92 -0.72 -10.62 -0.72
N PRO A 93 -1.48 -9.52 -0.90
CA PRO A 93 -2.61 -9.48 -1.82
C PRO A 93 -2.25 -9.91 -3.25
N LEU A 94 -3.15 -10.67 -3.89
CA LEU A 94 -2.93 -11.30 -5.20
C LEU A 94 -2.56 -10.31 -6.32
N ASN A 95 -3.01 -9.06 -6.26
CA ASN A 95 -2.62 -8.02 -7.23
C ASN A 95 -1.14 -7.63 -7.14
N LEU A 96 -0.56 -7.62 -5.94
CA LEU A 96 0.86 -7.36 -5.76
C LEU A 96 1.69 -8.56 -6.23
N ILE A 97 1.24 -9.79 -5.90
CA ILE A 97 1.87 -11.02 -6.42
C ILE A 97 1.90 -10.99 -7.95
N PHE A 98 0.75 -10.74 -8.58
CA PHE A 98 0.64 -10.68 -10.03
C PHE A 98 1.52 -9.60 -10.64
N SER A 99 1.53 -8.38 -10.07
CA SER A 99 2.38 -7.28 -10.52
C SER A 99 3.87 -7.66 -10.48
N ALA A 100 4.32 -8.22 -9.35
CA ALA A 100 5.70 -8.66 -9.18
C ALA A 100 6.08 -9.78 -10.18
N LEU A 101 5.23 -10.78 -10.37
CA LEU A 101 5.52 -11.91 -11.25
C LEU A 101 5.43 -11.58 -12.74
N LYS A 102 4.55 -10.65 -13.13
CA LYS A 102 4.32 -10.26 -14.53
C LYS A 102 5.28 -9.18 -14.99
N GLU A 103 5.50 -8.15 -14.17
CA GLU A 103 6.23 -6.94 -14.55
C GLU A 103 7.61 -6.85 -13.88
N GLY A 104 7.85 -7.67 -12.85
CA GLY A 104 9.12 -7.69 -12.13
C GLY A 104 10.23 -8.39 -12.90
N LYS A 105 11.46 -7.95 -12.62
CA LYS A 105 12.70 -8.55 -13.12
C LYS A 105 13.20 -9.56 -12.09
N VAL A 106 13.38 -10.80 -12.51
CA VAL A 106 13.96 -11.85 -11.65
C VAL A 106 15.38 -11.44 -11.27
N LEU A 107 15.67 -11.48 -9.98
CA LEU A 107 16.99 -11.19 -9.41
C LEU A 107 17.70 -12.44 -8.91
N PHE A 108 16.94 -13.45 -8.50
CA PHE A 108 17.43 -14.73 -7.98
C PHE A 108 16.36 -15.81 -8.17
N CYS A 109 16.79 -17.04 -8.45
CA CYS A 109 15.92 -18.21 -8.52
C CYS A 109 16.73 -19.48 -8.22
N ARG A 110 16.47 -20.14 -7.08
CA ARG A 110 17.09 -21.41 -6.70
C ARG A 110 16.32 -22.63 -7.21
N ALA A 111 14.99 -22.56 -7.22
CA ALA A 111 14.12 -23.68 -7.59
C ALA A 111 13.23 -23.30 -8.79
N PRO A 112 13.75 -23.39 -10.03
CA PRO A 112 13.03 -22.94 -11.22
C PRO A 112 11.67 -23.62 -11.41
N GLU A 113 11.57 -24.92 -11.13
CA GLU A 113 10.33 -25.67 -11.27
C GLU A 113 9.25 -25.20 -10.27
N GLU A 114 9.59 -25.10 -8.98
CA GLU A 114 8.65 -24.64 -7.96
C GLU A 114 8.21 -23.19 -8.20
N VAL A 115 9.15 -22.32 -8.56
CA VAL A 115 8.88 -20.92 -8.90
C VAL A 115 7.99 -20.82 -10.14
N SER A 116 8.23 -21.65 -11.16
CA SER A 116 7.40 -21.70 -12.36
C SER A 116 5.98 -22.17 -12.05
N ASN A 117 5.83 -23.24 -11.25
CA ASN A 117 4.53 -23.76 -10.85
C ASN A 117 3.73 -22.73 -10.02
N PHE A 118 4.39 -22.07 -9.06
CA PHE A 118 3.78 -20.97 -8.31
C PHE A 118 3.34 -19.84 -9.23
N LYS A 119 4.23 -19.44 -10.17
CA LYS A 119 3.92 -18.38 -11.13
C LYS A 119 2.75 -18.75 -12.03
N GLU A 120 2.71 -19.96 -12.58
CA GLU A 120 1.62 -20.43 -13.42
C GLU A 120 0.30 -20.45 -12.66
N HIS A 121 0.29 -20.96 -11.42
CA HIS A 121 -0.89 -20.94 -10.57
C HIS A 121 -1.45 -19.52 -10.38
N ILE A 122 -0.60 -18.56 -10.03
CA ILE A 122 -1.01 -17.16 -9.85
C ILE A 122 -1.45 -16.53 -11.18
N MET A 123 -0.76 -16.82 -12.28
CA MET A 123 -1.07 -16.28 -13.61
C MET A 123 -2.40 -16.82 -14.16
N ASN A 124 -2.86 -17.99 -13.69
CA ASN A 124 -4.19 -18.53 -14.00
C ASN A 124 -5.26 -18.00 -13.05
N LEU A 125 -4.94 -17.91 -11.75
CA LEU A 125 -5.87 -17.43 -10.72
C LEU A 125 -6.17 -15.94 -10.85
N TYR A 126 -5.20 -15.12 -11.25
CA TYR A 126 -5.38 -13.66 -11.30
C TYR A 126 -6.33 -13.20 -12.42
N PRO A 127 -6.25 -13.67 -13.68
CA PRO A 127 -7.25 -13.36 -14.69
C PRO A 127 -8.66 -13.80 -14.28
N GLU A 128 -8.79 -14.94 -13.59
CA GLU A 128 -10.09 -15.41 -13.08
C GLU A 128 -10.61 -14.51 -11.97
N THR A 129 -9.81 -14.20 -10.96
CA THR A 129 -10.20 -13.29 -9.86
C THR A 129 -10.33 -11.84 -10.30
N LYS A 130 -9.54 -11.37 -11.28
CA LYS A 130 -9.71 -10.06 -11.92
C LYS A 130 -10.97 -10.05 -12.77
N LYS A 131 -11.27 -11.12 -13.51
CA LYS A 131 -12.53 -11.23 -14.26
C LYS A 131 -13.71 -11.35 -13.31
N ILE A 132 -13.61 -12.08 -12.20
CA ILE A 132 -14.64 -12.17 -11.16
C ILE A 132 -14.76 -10.84 -10.42
N ARG A 133 -13.68 -10.15 -10.08
CA ARG A 133 -13.71 -8.82 -9.46
C ARG A 133 -14.23 -7.78 -10.44
N ARG A 134 -13.88 -7.88 -11.72
CA ARG A 134 -14.41 -7.05 -12.80
C ARG A 134 -15.86 -7.40 -13.11
N MET A 135 -16.27 -8.65 -13.06
CA MET A 135 -17.67 -9.09 -13.21
C MET A 135 -18.45 -8.77 -11.95
N ALA A 136 -17.86 -8.77 -10.77
CA ALA A 136 -18.47 -8.31 -9.54
C ALA A 136 -18.61 -6.80 -9.58
N LEU A 137 -17.60 -6.06 -10.05
CA LEU A 137 -17.68 -4.62 -10.30
C LEU A 137 -18.63 -4.27 -11.44
N LEU A 138 -18.68 -5.04 -12.53
CA LEU A 138 -19.58 -4.83 -13.67
C LEU A 138 -20.99 -5.28 -13.36
N ASN A 139 -21.19 -6.40 -12.65
CA ASN A 139 -22.49 -6.82 -12.16
C ASN A 139 -22.95 -5.87 -11.07
N PHE A 140 -22.06 -5.41 -10.19
CA PHE A 140 -22.34 -4.31 -9.28
C PHE A 140 -22.73 -3.06 -10.07
N GLU A 141 -21.95 -2.62 -11.07
CA GLU A 141 -22.28 -1.50 -11.96
C GLU A 141 -23.59 -1.70 -12.72
N SER A 142 -23.89 -2.89 -13.21
CA SER A 142 -25.11 -3.23 -13.93
C SER A 142 -26.30 -3.27 -12.99
N GLN A 143 -26.14 -3.84 -11.81
CA GLN A 143 -27.13 -3.88 -10.74
C GLN A 143 -27.33 -2.48 -10.13
N MET A 144 -26.28 -1.64 -10.09
CA MET A 144 -26.27 -0.22 -9.70
C MET A 144 -26.94 0.67 -10.77
N LYS A 145 -26.76 0.36 -12.05
CA LYS A 145 -27.42 1.01 -13.20
C LYS A 145 -28.90 0.62 -13.28
N GLU A 146 -29.23 -0.64 -13.05
CA GLU A 146 -30.61 -1.15 -13.02
C GLU A 146 -31.40 -0.63 -11.79
N THR A 147 -30.74 -0.41 -10.66
CA THR A 147 -31.37 0.24 -9.48
C THR A 147 -31.42 1.77 -9.57
N GLY A 148 -30.85 2.38 -10.61
CA GLY A 148 -30.85 3.85 -10.73
C GLY A 148 -30.23 4.55 -9.52
N MET A 149 -29.18 3.97 -8.92
CA MET A 149 -28.59 4.54 -7.73
C MET A 149 -27.66 5.71 -8.06
N SER A 150 -28.17 6.90 -7.73
CA SER A 150 -27.39 8.05 -7.26
C SER A 150 -26.22 7.61 -6.38
N LEU A 151 -25.12 8.40 -6.36
CA LEU A 151 -24.09 8.43 -5.30
C LEU A 151 -24.64 7.89 -3.98
N ASP A 152 -24.22 6.69 -3.58
CA ASP A 152 -24.64 6.02 -2.34
C ASP A 152 -24.02 6.78 -1.15
N LYS A 153 -24.65 7.92 -0.85
CA LYS A 153 -24.20 8.88 0.17
C LYS A 153 -24.16 8.22 1.53
N GLU A 154 -25.05 7.27 1.80
CA GLU A 154 -25.11 6.55 3.07
C GLU A 154 -23.84 5.74 3.30
N LYS A 155 -23.35 4.99 2.29
CA LYS A 155 -22.06 4.30 2.39
C LYS A 155 -20.88 5.24 2.57
N ILE A 156 -20.83 6.36 1.84
CA ILE A 156 -19.76 7.35 2.01
C ILE A 156 -19.81 7.95 3.42
N ILE A 157 -21.00 8.32 3.91
CA ILE A 157 -21.20 8.89 5.24
C ILE A 157 -20.78 7.89 6.32
N GLU A 158 -21.06 6.60 6.15
CA GLU A 158 -20.64 5.59 7.12
C GLU A 158 -19.12 5.44 7.19
N GLN A 159 -18.45 5.42 6.03
CA GLN A 159 -16.98 5.44 5.97
C GLN A 159 -16.41 6.72 6.60
N LEU A 160 -17.03 7.88 6.35
CA LEU A 160 -16.61 9.15 6.98
C LEU A 160 -16.78 9.13 8.51
N ARG A 161 -17.83 8.47 9.04
CA ARG A 161 -18.01 8.28 10.49
C ARG A 161 -16.94 7.36 11.07
N MET A 162 -16.60 6.28 10.37
CA MET A 162 -15.51 5.38 10.77
C MET A 162 -14.18 6.15 10.83
N ILE A 163 -13.85 6.90 9.76
CA ILE A 163 -12.64 7.74 9.72
C ILE A 163 -12.63 8.72 10.89
N LYS A 164 -13.76 9.38 11.17
CA LYS A 164 -13.85 10.32 12.30
C LYS A 164 -13.59 9.63 13.64
N SER A 165 -14.17 8.46 13.88
CA SER A 165 -13.94 7.70 15.11
C SER A 165 -12.49 7.27 15.25
N ASP A 166 -11.85 6.87 14.15
CA ASP A 166 -10.43 6.52 14.15
C ASP A 166 -9.54 7.74 14.39
N ILE A 167 -9.85 8.90 13.79
CA ILE A 167 -9.18 10.18 14.05
C ILE A 167 -9.30 10.56 15.53
N GLU A 168 -10.48 10.46 16.14
CA GLU A 168 -10.68 10.76 17.56
C GLU A 168 -9.77 9.91 18.46
N LYS A 169 -9.63 8.62 18.15
CA LYS A 169 -8.69 7.73 18.85
C LYS A 169 -7.23 8.07 18.57
N LEU A 170 -6.87 8.41 17.34
CA LEU A 170 -5.51 8.84 17.02
C LEU A 170 -5.15 10.15 17.74
N ARG A 171 -6.08 11.11 17.84
CA ARG A 171 -5.93 12.36 18.59
C ARG A 171 -5.76 12.11 20.09
N GLU A 172 -6.53 11.17 20.67
CA GLU A 172 -6.36 10.73 22.06
C GLU A 172 -4.94 10.20 22.30
N LYS A 173 -4.43 9.34 21.41
CA LYS A 173 -3.08 8.78 21.55
C LYS A 173 -1.98 9.78 21.24
N ARG A 174 -2.23 10.73 20.33
CA ARG A 174 -1.31 11.82 20.01
C ARG A 174 -1.09 12.78 21.18
N ALA A 175 -2.05 12.89 22.10
CA ALA A 175 -1.94 13.74 23.28
C ALA A 175 -0.98 13.21 24.35
N LEU A 176 -0.60 11.92 24.28
CA LEU A 176 0.45 11.34 25.11
C LEU A 176 1.81 11.93 24.72
N SER A 177 2.72 12.03 25.68
CA SER A 177 4.13 12.33 25.39
C SER A 177 4.78 11.20 24.58
N GLU A 178 5.90 11.53 23.93
CA GLU A 178 6.67 10.55 23.15
C GLU A 178 7.11 9.37 24.02
N ASP A 179 7.64 9.65 25.21
CA ASP A 179 8.07 8.62 26.16
C ASP A 179 6.90 7.70 26.56
N GLU A 180 5.73 8.26 26.88
CA GLU A 180 4.54 7.47 27.22
C GLU A 180 4.09 6.59 26.07
N TYR A 181 4.15 7.10 24.83
CA TYR A 181 3.80 6.32 23.63
C TYR A 181 4.80 5.20 23.36
N LEU A 182 6.11 5.47 23.49
CA LEU A 182 7.18 4.51 23.20
C LEU A 182 7.26 3.39 24.25
N MET A 183 6.79 3.64 25.47
CA MET A 183 6.78 2.65 26.55
C MET A 183 5.53 1.74 26.56
N ASP A 184 4.50 2.04 25.76
CA ASP A 184 3.22 1.31 25.75
C ASP A 184 2.92 0.66 24.40
N GLU A 185 3.24 -0.65 24.29
CA GLU A 185 2.99 -1.48 23.10
C GLU A 185 1.49 -1.59 22.74
N ASP A 186 0.59 -1.52 23.72
CA ASP A 186 -0.86 -1.57 23.46
C ASP A 186 -1.30 -0.27 22.77
N THR A 187 -0.79 0.87 23.24
CA THR A 187 -1.04 2.18 22.59
C THR A 187 -0.46 2.22 21.18
N GLN A 188 0.74 1.67 20.98
CA GLN A 188 1.37 1.53 19.66
C GLN A 188 0.47 0.74 18.70
N THR A 189 0.03 -0.44 19.13
CA THR A 189 -0.88 -1.32 18.37
C THR A 189 -2.19 -0.62 18.03
N VAL A 190 -2.76 0.14 18.97
CA VAL A 190 -3.97 0.94 18.72
C VAL A 190 -3.72 1.97 17.62
N VAL A 191 -2.60 2.71 17.68
CA VAL A 191 -2.27 3.73 16.68
C VAL A 191 -2.11 3.12 15.29
N GLU A 192 -1.35 2.03 15.17
CA GLU A 192 -1.18 1.32 13.91
C GLU A 192 -2.53 0.90 13.33
N ARG A 193 -3.35 0.23 14.15
CA ARG A 193 -4.65 -0.26 13.70
C ARG A 193 -5.56 0.86 13.25
N LYS A 194 -5.56 1.99 13.95
CA LYS A 194 -6.39 3.14 13.64
C LYS A 194 -5.95 3.85 12.36
N PHE A 195 -4.66 3.95 12.09
CA PHE A 195 -4.18 4.40 10.79
C PHE A 195 -4.58 3.43 9.67
N GLN A 196 -4.40 2.11 9.86
CA GLN A 196 -4.80 1.13 8.86
C GLN A 196 -6.29 1.24 8.49
N THR A 197 -7.19 1.29 9.48
CA THR A 197 -8.64 1.31 9.26
C THR A 197 -9.12 2.65 8.68
N ALA A 198 -8.55 3.77 9.11
CA ALA A 198 -8.86 5.07 8.54
C ALA A 198 -8.45 5.17 7.06
N ILE A 199 -7.24 4.72 6.73
CA ILE A 199 -6.72 4.75 5.34
C ILE A 199 -7.51 3.80 4.44
N GLU A 200 -7.85 2.61 4.92
CA GLU A 200 -8.72 1.66 4.19
C GLU A 200 -10.08 2.31 3.89
N SER A 201 -10.66 3.02 4.85
CA SER A 201 -11.93 3.72 4.68
C SER A 201 -11.84 4.83 3.62
N CYS A 202 -10.73 5.58 3.58
CA CYS A 202 -10.46 6.56 2.53
C CYS A 202 -10.36 5.90 1.13
N VAL A 203 -9.69 4.76 1.03
CA VAL A 203 -9.58 3.97 -0.22
C VAL A 203 -10.95 3.47 -0.66
N ASN A 204 -11.79 3.00 0.27
CA ASN A 204 -13.15 2.55 -0.02
C ASN A 204 -14.02 3.68 -0.58
N ILE A 205 -13.97 4.86 0.04
CA ILE A 205 -14.65 6.06 -0.47
C ILE A 205 -14.16 6.37 -1.89
N GLY A 206 -12.84 6.39 -2.11
CA GLY A 206 -12.27 6.70 -3.41
C GLY A 206 -12.70 5.73 -4.51
N ASN A 207 -12.66 4.43 -4.24
CA ASN A 207 -13.14 3.40 -5.18
C ASN A 207 -14.64 3.56 -5.49
N HIS A 208 -15.44 3.88 -4.48
CA HIS A 208 -16.87 4.12 -4.67
C HIS A 208 -17.13 5.34 -5.56
N LEU A 209 -16.38 6.42 -5.38
CA LEU A 209 -16.44 7.61 -6.24
C LEU A 209 -15.99 7.31 -7.67
N ILE A 210 -14.87 6.59 -7.84
CA ILE A 210 -14.35 6.16 -9.16
C ILE A 210 -15.42 5.38 -9.93
N SER A 211 -16.05 4.40 -9.28
CA SER A 211 -17.11 3.60 -9.90
C SER A 211 -18.35 4.44 -10.22
N THR A 212 -18.82 5.26 -9.27
CA THR A 212 -20.04 6.07 -9.43
C THR A 212 -19.89 7.12 -10.54
N MET A 213 -18.71 7.72 -10.67
CA MET A 213 -18.43 8.80 -11.61
C MET A 213 -17.79 8.30 -12.92
N ASN A 214 -17.69 6.98 -13.10
CA ASN A 214 -17.11 6.33 -14.28
C ASN A 214 -15.69 6.85 -14.60
N LEU A 215 -14.85 6.99 -13.57
CA LEU A 215 -13.47 7.44 -13.68
C LEU A 215 -12.54 6.29 -14.09
N GLU A 216 -11.30 6.63 -14.42
CA GLU A 216 -10.26 5.63 -14.71
C GLU A 216 -10.00 4.72 -13.49
N LEU A 217 -10.04 3.41 -13.73
CA LEU A 217 -9.87 2.40 -12.69
C LEU A 217 -8.47 2.44 -12.09
N ALA A 218 -8.41 2.46 -10.76
CA ALA A 218 -7.18 2.35 -9.99
C ALA A 218 -6.61 0.92 -10.04
N SER A 219 -5.29 0.79 -10.23
CA SER A 219 -4.57 -0.48 -10.20
C SER A 219 -4.14 -0.91 -8.78
N ASP A 220 -4.02 0.06 -7.89
CA ASP A 220 -3.56 -0.08 -6.50
C ASP A 220 -4.13 1.04 -5.61
N TYR A 221 -3.93 0.94 -4.30
CA TYR A 221 -4.50 1.88 -3.33
C TYR A 221 -3.98 3.32 -3.50
N ALA A 222 -2.71 3.50 -3.89
CA ALA A 222 -2.16 4.83 -4.12
C ALA A 222 -2.78 5.48 -5.38
N SER A 223 -3.01 4.70 -6.43
CA SER A 223 -3.62 5.17 -7.68
C SER A 223 -5.07 5.62 -7.52
N VAL A 224 -5.80 5.15 -6.49
CA VAL A 224 -7.15 5.63 -6.17
C VAL A 224 -7.16 7.15 -6.00
N PHE A 225 -6.25 7.69 -5.20
CA PHE A 225 -6.19 9.14 -4.94
C PHE A 225 -5.75 9.95 -6.15
N ARG A 226 -4.94 9.35 -7.03
CA ARG A 226 -4.58 9.99 -8.32
C ARG A 226 -5.77 10.07 -9.26
N SER A 227 -6.61 9.04 -9.32
CA SER A 227 -7.87 9.09 -10.10
C SER A 227 -8.81 10.17 -9.57
N LEU A 228 -8.96 10.30 -8.25
CA LEU A 228 -9.77 11.38 -7.65
C LEU A 228 -9.23 12.78 -7.99
N ARG A 229 -7.90 12.95 -7.99
CA ARG A 229 -7.26 14.20 -8.42
C ARG A 229 -7.55 14.52 -9.88
N THR A 230 -7.41 13.55 -10.78
CA THR A 230 -7.67 13.75 -12.22
C THR A 230 -9.10 14.21 -12.46
N ALA A 231 -10.05 13.77 -11.63
CA ALA A 231 -11.44 14.20 -11.64
C ALA A 231 -11.69 15.51 -10.87
N ASN A 232 -10.65 16.19 -10.37
CA ASN A 232 -10.72 17.40 -9.54
C ASN A 232 -11.58 17.24 -8.27
N LEU A 233 -11.72 16.02 -7.75
CA LEU A 233 -12.48 15.74 -6.52
C LEU A 233 -11.67 16.04 -5.25
N ILE A 234 -10.35 15.97 -5.37
CA ILE A 234 -9.41 16.35 -4.32
C ILE A 234 -8.24 17.15 -4.89
N SER A 235 -7.63 17.98 -4.05
CA SER A 235 -6.47 18.79 -4.41
C SER A 235 -5.24 17.93 -4.74
N SER A 236 -4.38 18.41 -5.65
CA SER A 236 -3.16 17.66 -6.03
C SER A 236 -2.23 17.40 -4.86
N ASP A 237 -2.09 18.35 -3.92
CA ASP A 237 -1.31 18.18 -2.70
C ASP A 237 -1.88 17.06 -1.82
N LEU A 238 -3.21 17.03 -1.64
CA LEU A 238 -3.85 16.00 -0.84
C LEU A 238 -3.72 14.62 -1.50
N ALA A 239 -3.86 14.55 -2.82
CA ALA A 239 -3.76 13.28 -3.55
C ALA A 239 -2.40 12.60 -3.37
N GLU A 240 -1.30 13.35 -3.44
CA GLU A 240 0.03 12.80 -3.21
C GLU A 240 0.21 12.37 -1.74
N LYS A 241 -0.23 13.20 -0.78
CA LYS A 241 -0.20 12.83 0.66
C LYS A 241 -1.02 11.57 0.95
N MET A 242 -2.19 11.41 0.33
CA MET A 242 -3.01 10.21 0.49
C MET A 242 -2.40 8.98 -0.22
N ALA A 243 -1.72 9.18 -1.35
CA ALA A 243 -0.93 8.12 -1.98
C ALA A 243 0.23 7.67 -1.07
N ASP A 244 0.84 8.59 -0.31
CA ASP A 244 1.85 8.28 0.70
C ASP A 244 1.25 7.55 1.90
N MET A 245 0.06 7.96 2.35
CA MET A 245 -0.71 7.24 3.37
C MET A 245 -1.04 5.80 2.95
N ALA A 246 -1.40 5.57 1.69
CA ALA A 246 -1.63 4.21 1.18
C ALA A 246 -0.36 3.34 1.27
N ARG A 247 0.83 3.92 1.00
CA ARG A 247 2.10 3.21 1.17
C ARG A 247 2.43 2.96 2.64
N PHE A 248 2.18 3.95 3.51
CA PHE A 248 2.30 3.79 4.95
C PHE A 248 1.42 2.66 5.49
N ARG A 249 0.16 2.53 5.03
CA ARG A 249 -0.70 1.39 5.38
C ARG A 249 -0.12 0.06 4.95
N ASN A 250 0.57 -0.01 3.81
CA ASN A 250 1.25 -1.23 3.38
C ASN A 250 2.45 -1.55 4.29
N LEU A 251 3.23 -0.56 4.70
CA LEU A 251 4.31 -0.70 5.69
C LEU A 251 3.77 -1.29 7.00
N LEU A 252 2.66 -0.74 7.52
CA LEU A 252 2.03 -1.19 8.76
C LEU A 252 1.53 -2.65 8.71
N VAL A 253 1.26 -3.20 7.53
CA VAL A 253 0.70 -4.55 7.39
C VAL A 253 1.75 -5.57 6.98
N HIS A 254 2.71 -5.18 6.13
CA HIS A 254 3.66 -6.12 5.53
C HIS A 254 5.07 -6.02 6.09
N LEU A 255 5.40 -5.00 6.89
CA LEU A 255 6.73 -4.81 7.47
C LEU A 255 6.61 -4.48 8.97
N TYR A 256 5.65 -5.10 9.67
CA TYR A 256 5.30 -4.75 11.06
C TYR A 256 6.51 -4.85 12.01
N TRP A 257 7.41 -5.81 11.80
CA TRP A 257 8.64 -5.96 12.59
C TRP A 257 9.70 -4.86 12.36
N ARG A 258 9.46 -3.93 11.44
CA ARG A 258 10.32 -2.76 11.15
C ARG A 258 9.64 -1.44 11.47
N ILE A 259 8.48 -1.48 12.14
CA ILE A 259 7.79 -0.28 12.53
C ILE A 259 8.68 0.48 13.51
N ASP A 260 9.09 1.65 13.08
CA ASP A 260 9.83 2.62 13.88
C ASP A 260 8.80 3.52 14.54
N HIS A 261 8.49 3.23 15.80
CA HIS A 261 7.46 3.92 16.56
C HIS A 261 7.81 5.38 16.84
N GLU A 262 9.10 5.73 16.93
CA GLU A 262 9.55 7.12 17.00
C GLU A 262 9.09 7.86 15.73
N LYS A 263 9.36 7.31 14.55
CA LYS A 263 8.90 7.91 13.26
C LYS A 263 7.39 7.91 13.08
N ILE A 264 6.68 6.92 13.63
CA ILE A 264 5.21 6.95 13.65
C ILE A 264 4.75 8.14 14.48
N TYR A 265 5.28 8.29 15.69
CA TYR A 265 4.91 9.36 16.61
C TYR A 265 5.23 10.74 16.05
N GLU A 266 6.45 10.95 15.55
CA GLU A 266 6.89 12.20 14.90
C GLU A 266 5.94 12.64 13.78
N GLY A 267 5.55 11.71 12.90
CA GLY A 267 4.68 12.01 11.77
C GLY A 267 3.18 11.86 12.07
N MET A 268 2.78 11.49 13.29
CA MET A 268 1.40 11.16 13.62
C MET A 268 0.47 12.34 13.37
N GLU A 269 0.87 13.54 13.81
CA GLU A 269 0.10 14.77 13.68
C GLU A 269 -0.24 15.08 12.21
N ALA A 270 0.78 15.15 11.35
CA ALA A 270 0.61 15.46 9.93
C ALA A 270 -0.25 14.42 9.19
N ARG A 271 -0.19 13.15 9.59
CA ARG A 271 -1.02 12.08 9.03
C ARG A 271 -2.48 12.22 9.46
N ILE A 272 -2.74 12.59 10.72
CA ILE A 272 -4.10 12.89 11.19
C ILE A 272 -4.68 14.09 10.43
N GLU A 273 -3.92 15.18 10.29
CA GLU A 273 -4.35 16.36 9.51
C GLU A 273 -4.66 16.01 8.05
N THR A 274 -3.91 15.08 7.46
CA THR A 274 -4.16 14.59 6.09
C THR A 274 -5.50 13.87 5.99
N LEU A 275 -5.84 13.01 6.97
CA LEU A 275 -7.15 12.35 7.03
C LEU A 275 -8.28 13.36 7.22
N GLU A 276 -8.10 14.33 8.12
CA GLU A 276 -9.07 15.41 8.34
C GLU A 276 -9.30 16.23 7.06
N LYS A 277 -8.23 16.58 6.34
CA LYS A 277 -8.33 17.29 5.06
C LYS A 277 -9.07 16.45 4.01
N PHE A 278 -8.80 15.15 3.93
CA PHE A 278 -9.52 14.25 3.05
C PHE A 278 -11.01 14.21 3.35
N THR A 279 -11.41 14.02 4.62
CA THR A 279 -12.84 13.99 4.98
C THR A 279 -13.54 15.29 4.61
N ARG A 280 -12.88 16.44 4.77
CA ARG A 280 -13.42 17.76 4.41
C ARG A 280 -13.62 17.93 2.91
N GLU A 281 -12.62 17.57 2.10
CA GLU A 281 -12.74 17.68 0.63
C GLU A 281 -13.83 16.73 0.10
N ILE A 282 -13.94 15.51 0.63
CA ILE A 282 -15.03 14.59 0.27
C ILE A 282 -16.40 15.15 0.65
N LEU A 283 -16.56 15.74 1.84
CA LEU A 283 -17.82 16.37 2.24
C LEU A 283 -18.22 17.49 1.27
N ASN A 284 -17.27 18.32 0.82
CA ASN A 284 -17.52 19.36 -0.17
C ASN A 284 -18.03 18.77 -1.50
N VAL A 285 -17.43 17.67 -1.97
CA VAL A 285 -17.90 16.95 -3.16
C VAL A 285 -19.35 16.47 -3.01
N LEU A 286 -19.72 15.96 -1.82
CA LEU A 286 -21.09 15.52 -1.54
C LEU A 286 -22.10 16.69 -1.57
N GLU A 287 -21.68 17.88 -1.10
CA GLU A 287 -22.48 19.10 -1.09
C GLU A 287 -22.65 19.70 -2.50
N GLU A 288 -21.58 19.77 -3.29
CA GLU A 288 -21.62 20.28 -4.67
C GLU A 288 -22.52 19.40 -5.56
N THR A 289 -22.42 18.09 -5.40
CA THR A 289 -23.30 17.13 -6.10
C THR A 289 -24.78 17.32 -5.73
N ARG A 290 -25.09 17.88 -4.54
CA ARG A 290 -26.46 18.20 -4.12
C ARG A 290 -27.01 19.44 -4.84
N ARG A 291 -26.17 20.44 -5.13
CA ARG A 291 -26.59 21.68 -5.81
C ARG A 291 -26.92 21.44 -7.28
N VAL A 292 -26.14 20.60 -7.97
CA VAL A 292 -26.34 20.28 -9.39
C VAL A 292 -27.62 19.47 -9.64
N LYS A 293 -28.05 18.61 -8.70
CA LYS A 293 -29.31 17.84 -8.83
C LYS A 293 -30.59 18.64 -8.54
N ASN A 294 -30.47 19.80 -7.88
CA ASN A 294 -31.60 20.65 -7.48
C ASN A 294 -31.73 21.93 -8.34
N SER A 295 -30.92 22.04 -9.40
CA SER A 295 -30.94 23.12 -10.40
C SER A 295 -31.48 22.58 -11.72
#